data_AF-A0A7V1LGD3-F1
#
_entry.id   AF-A0A7V1LGD3-F1
#
_cell.length_a   1.000
_cell.length_b   1.000
_cell.length_c   1.000
_cell.angle_alpha   90.00
_cell.angle_beta   90.00
_cell.angle_gamma   90.00
#
_symmetry.space_group_name_H-M   'P 1'
#
loop_
_entity.id
_entity.type
_entity.pdbx_description
1 polymer ?
#
loop_
_entity_poly.entity_id
_entity_poly.type
_entity_poly.pdbx_seq_one_letter_code
_entity_poly.pdbx_strand_id
1 'polypeptide(L)'
;MVVKMKRNELTEEEKLIENNIDKLKPVSGEKKAKIEKILTGARKSKSISLRISVYDLDKLKEKAEKNGIPYQTLINSILHKYITNQLLEEDEILKALSFGSNADLKYAE
;
A
#
# COMPACT_ATOMS: atom_id res chain seq x y z
N MET A 1 -3.36 10.47 -48.10
CA MET A 1 -4.12 9.53 -47.26
C MET A 1 -4.20 10.15 -45.86
N VAL A 2 -5.37 10.66 -45.44
CA VAL A 2 -5.53 11.36 -44.15
C VAL A 2 -5.81 10.31 -43.07
N VAL A 3 -4.93 10.20 -42.07
CA VAL A 3 -5.08 9.29 -40.94
C VAL A 3 -6.25 9.80 -40.07
N LYS A 4 -7.39 9.09 -40.10
CA LYS A 4 -8.49 9.32 -39.15
C LYS A 4 -8.01 8.93 -37.75
N MET A 5 -7.92 9.89 -36.84
CA MET A 5 -7.71 9.60 -35.41
C MET A 5 -8.95 8.90 -34.85
N LYS A 6 -8.76 7.72 -34.23
CA LYS A 6 -9.78 7.05 -33.43
C LYS A 6 -10.03 7.90 -32.18
N ARG A 7 -11.28 8.30 -31.94
CA ARG A 7 -11.69 8.89 -30.66
C ARG A 7 -11.75 7.74 -29.65
N ASN A 8 -10.80 7.68 -28.73
CA ASN A 8 -10.94 6.83 -27.55
C ASN A 8 -12.07 7.41 -26.70
N GLU A 9 -13.00 6.55 -26.28
CA GLU A 9 -14.01 6.93 -25.28
C GLU A 9 -13.29 7.18 -23.96
N LEU A 10 -13.50 8.35 -23.37
CA LEU A 10 -12.94 8.68 -22.07
C LEU A 10 -13.54 7.75 -21.02
N THR A 11 -12.68 7.23 -20.15
CA THR A 11 -13.10 6.52 -18.94
C THR A 11 -13.89 7.47 -18.02
N GLU A 12 -14.69 6.91 -17.12
CA GLU A 12 -15.48 7.71 -16.17
C GLU A 12 -14.60 8.61 -15.29
N GLU A 13 -13.38 8.15 -14.97
CA GLU A 13 -12.38 8.95 -14.26
C GLU A 13 -11.88 10.14 -15.08
N GLU A 14 -11.58 9.92 -16.37
CA GLU A 14 -11.13 10.99 -17.26
C GLU A 14 -12.22 12.04 -17.51
N LYS A 15 -13.48 11.61 -17.68
CA LYS A 15 -14.63 12.53 -17.77
C LYS A 15 -14.78 13.36 -16.49
N LEU A 16 -14.58 12.75 -15.32
CA LEU A 16 -14.65 13.46 -14.04
C LEU A 16 -13.54 14.52 -13.93
N ILE A 17 -12.34 14.21 -14.40
CA ILE A 17 -11.21 15.15 -14.44
C ILE A 17 -11.51 16.31 -15.40
N GLU A 18 -12.00 16.02 -16.61
CA GLU A 18 -12.37 17.03 -17.62
C GLU A 18 -13.44 17.98 -17.07
N ASN A 19 -14.50 17.44 -16.45
CA ASN A 19 -15.59 18.22 -15.88
C ASN A 19 -15.19 19.10 -14.68
N ASN A 20 -14.07 18.79 -14.02
CA ASN A 20 -13.61 19.53 -12.84
C ASN A 20 -12.34 20.34 -13.10
N ILE A 21 -11.89 20.45 -14.35
CA ILE A 21 -10.66 21.14 -14.71
C ILE A 21 -10.70 22.62 -14.30
N ASP A 22 -11.84 23.29 -14.47
CA ASP A 22 -12.05 24.70 -14.14
C ASP A 22 -12.01 24.98 -12.63
N LYS A 23 -12.19 23.94 -11.79
CA LYS A 23 -12.16 24.04 -10.33
C LYS A 23 -10.77 23.76 -9.76
N LEU A 24 -9.84 23.26 -10.57
CA LEU A 24 -8.47 22.97 -10.13
C LEU A 24 -7.72 24.29 -9.93
N LYS A 25 -7.38 24.58 -8.67
CA LYS A 25 -6.49 25.70 -8.35
C LYS A 25 -5.03 25.23 -8.34
N PRO A 26 -4.10 25.98 -8.96
CA PRO A 26 -2.69 25.66 -8.87
C PRO A 26 -2.25 25.70 -7.40
N VAL A 27 -1.54 24.65 -6.99
CA VAL A 27 -0.98 24.56 -5.65
C VAL A 27 0.08 25.65 -5.51
N SER A 28 0.08 26.39 -4.38
CA SER A 28 1.13 27.38 -4.07
C SER A 28 2.53 26.80 -4.29
N GLY A 29 3.47 27.60 -4.80
CA GLY A 29 4.84 27.18 -5.11
C GLY A 29 5.53 26.48 -3.93
N GLU A 30 5.31 26.95 -2.70
CA GLU A 30 5.84 26.34 -1.48
C GLU A 30 5.25 24.95 -1.21
N LYS A 31 3.93 24.79 -1.37
CA LYS A 31 3.24 23.52 -1.15
C LYS A 31 3.59 22.51 -2.25
N LYS A 32 3.78 22.98 -3.49
CA LYS A 32 4.32 22.16 -4.59
C LYS A 32 5.74 21.67 -4.28
N ALA A 33 6.64 22.57 -3.86
CA ALA A 33 8.01 22.21 -3.49
C ALA A 33 8.06 21.22 -2.31
N LYS A 34 7.18 21.37 -1.32
CA LYS A 34 7.08 20.42 -0.20
C LYS A 34 6.64 19.03 -0.66
N ILE A 35 5.61 18.96 -1.51
CA ILE A 35 5.11 17.69 -2.08
C ILE A 35 6.20 17.04 -2.93
N GLU A 36 6.88 17.82 -3.76
CA GLU A 36 7.98 17.35 -4.61
C GLU A 36 9.16 16.81 -3.78
N LYS A 37 9.51 17.48 -2.67
CA LYS A 37 10.55 17.01 -1.74
C LYS A 37 10.17 15.69 -1.06
N ILE A 38 8.90 15.51 -0.68
CA ILE A 38 8.42 14.25 -0.11
C ILE A 38 8.47 13.13 -1.15
N LEU A 39 7.97 13.39 -2.37
CA LEU A 39 7.97 12.42 -3.47
C LEU A 39 9.39 12.02 -3.87
N THR A 40 10.31 12.97 -3.98
CA THR A 40 11.72 12.71 -4.32
C THR A 40 12.44 11.94 -3.23
N GLY A 41 12.14 12.19 -1.95
CA GLY A 41 12.63 11.40 -0.83
C GLY A 41 12.12 9.95 -0.86
N ALA A 42 10.82 9.76 -1.09
CA ALA A 42 10.19 8.44 -1.14
C ALA A 42 10.65 7.56 -2.32
N ARG A 43 11.08 8.19 -3.44
CA ARG A 43 11.57 7.47 -4.63
C ARG A 43 12.99 6.93 -4.51
N LYS A 44 13.74 7.31 -3.46
CA LYS A 44 15.10 6.80 -3.25
C LYS A 44 15.04 5.38 -2.72
N SER A 45 15.36 4.41 -3.58
CA SER A 45 15.53 3.01 -3.19
C SER A 45 17.00 2.60 -3.34
N LYS A 46 17.43 1.66 -2.50
CA LYS A 46 18.76 1.04 -2.58
C LYS A 46 18.57 -0.48 -2.59
N SER A 47 19.28 -1.16 -3.49
CA SER A 47 19.30 -2.62 -3.53
C SER A 47 20.13 -3.17 -2.36
N ILE A 48 19.63 -4.25 -1.76
CA ILE A 48 20.34 -5.01 -0.73
C ILE A 48 20.43 -6.47 -1.15
N SER A 49 21.53 -7.14 -0.82
CA SER A 49 21.67 -8.59 -0.98
C SER A 49 21.33 -9.25 0.36
N LEU A 50 20.45 -10.23 0.34
CA LEU A 50 20.01 -10.98 1.52
C LEU A 50 20.17 -12.48 1.25
N ARG A 51 20.76 -13.20 2.21
CA ARG A 51 20.79 -14.67 2.21
C ARG A 51 19.72 -15.17 3.15
N ILE A 52 18.86 -16.05 2.67
CA ILE A 52 17.80 -16.72 3.43
C ILE A 52 17.86 -18.22 3.17
N SER A 53 17.32 -19.02 4.09
CA SER A 53 17.21 -20.46 3.86
C SER A 53 16.22 -20.74 2.74
N VAL A 54 16.40 -21.87 2.04
CA VAL A 54 15.47 -22.31 0.99
C VAL A 54 14.08 -22.54 1.57
N TYR A 55 14.02 -23.13 2.77
CA TYR A 55 12.79 -23.38 3.50
C TYR A 55 12.00 -22.09 3.77
N ASP A 56 12.65 -21.04 4.26
CA ASP A 56 11.99 -19.76 4.55
C ASP A 56 11.55 -19.05 3.26
N LEU A 57 12.35 -19.13 2.20
CA LEU A 57 11.99 -18.57 0.89
C LEU A 57 10.70 -19.22 0.34
N ASP A 58 10.58 -20.54 0.45
CA ASP A 58 9.40 -21.25 -0.02
C ASP A 58 8.17 -20.92 0.82
N LYS A 59 8.32 -20.78 2.14
CA LYS A 59 7.23 -20.32 3.02
C LYS A 59 6.80 -18.88 2.73
N LEU A 60 7.74 -17.99 2.43
CA LEU A 60 7.43 -16.62 2.01
C LEU A 60 6.66 -16.59 0.69
N LYS A 61 7.05 -17.43 -0.29
CA LYS A 61 6.32 -17.55 -1.56
C LYS A 61 4.89 -18.07 -1.34
N GLU A 62 4.73 -19.13 -0.55
CA GLU A 62 3.41 -19.68 -0.20
C GLU A 62 2.50 -18.62 0.44
N LYS A 63 3.05 -17.84 1.39
CA LYS A 63 2.30 -16.77 2.06
C LYS A 63 1.99 -15.60 1.12
N ALA A 64 2.91 -15.24 0.22
CA ALA A 64 2.70 -14.17 -0.75
C ALA A 64 1.63 -14.55 -1.79
N GLU A 65 1.65 -15.79 -2.26
CA GLU A 65 0.65 -16.33 -3.19
C GLU A 65 -0.76 -16.34 -2.58
N LYS A 66 -0.90 -16.75 -1.31
CA LYS A 66 -2.17 -16.65 -0.57
C LYS A 66 -2.72 -15.21 -0.50
N ASN A 67 -1.84 -14.22 -0.47
CA ASN A 67 -2.20 -12.80 -0.46
C ASN A 67 -2.32 -12.19 -1.87
N GLY A 68 -2.08 -12.96 -2.93
CA GLY A 68 -2.11 -12.48 -4.31
C GLY A 68 -1.04 -11.45 -4.65
N ILE A 69 0.09 -11.44 -3.92
CA ILE A 69 1.18 -10.47 -4.10
C ILE A 69 2.53 -11.17 -4.40
N PRO A 70 3.47 -10.48 -5.06
CA PRO A 70 4.83 -11.01 -5.20
C PRO A 70 5.52 -11.19 -3.85
N TYR A 71 6.35 -12.23 -3.69
CA TYR A 71 7.07 -12.48 -2.44
C TYR A 71 8.04 -11.36 -2.06
N GLN A 72 8.62 -10.66 -3.05
CA GLN A 72 9.44 -9.48 -2.80
C GLN A 72 8.61 -8.33 -2.21
N THR A 73 7.37 -8.15 -2.67
CA THR A 73 6.43 -7.17 -2.13
C THR A 73 6.04 -7.52 -0.70
N LEU A 74 5.83 -8.80 -0.40
CA LEU A 74 5.60 -9.27 0.96
C LEU A 74 6.78 -8.95 1.88
N ILE A 75 8.01 -9.27 1.45
CA ILE A 75 9.24 -8.97 2.21
C ILE A 75 9.34 -7.46 2.49
N ASN A 76 9.13 -6.61 1.48
CA ASN A 76 9.15 -5.16 1.65
C ASN A 76 8.06 -4.66 2.60
N SER A 77 6.85 -5.23 2.52
CA SER A 77 5.74 -4.88 3.40
C SER A 77 6.04 -5.24 4.86
N ILE A 78 6.61 -6.43 5.10
CA ILE A 78 7.03 -6.87 6.44
C ILE A 78 8.09 -5.92 7.00
N LEU A 79 9.14 -5.59 6.22
CA LEU A 79 10.17 -4.66 6.65
C LEU A 79 9.59 -3.28 6.98
N HIS A 80 8.68 -2.77 6.16
CA HIS A 80 8.02 -1.50 6.41
C HIS A 80 7.20 -1.53 7.71
N LYS A 81 6.34 -2.55 7.88
CA LYS A 81 5.51 -2.75 9.08
C LYS A 81 6.36 -2.94 10.35
N TYR A 82 7.49 -3.63 10.23
CA TYR A 82 8.42 -3.81 11.34
C TYR A 82 9.02 -2.47 11.78
N ILE A 83 9.49 -1.65 10.84
CA ILE A 83 10.08 -0.33 11.13
C ILE A 83 9.03 0.65 11.68
N THR A 84 7.78 0.56 11.22
CA THR A 84 6.69 1.44 11.70
C THR A 84 6.03 0.94 12.99
N ASN A 85 6.50 -0.16 13.57
CA ASN A 85 5.88 -0.84 14.73
C ASN A 85 4.40 -1.22 14.49
N GLN A 86 4.07 -1.56 13.25
CA GLN A 86 2.72 -1.99 12.81
C GLN A 86 2.67 -3.48 12.48
N LEU A 87 3.77 -4.21 12.72
CA LEU A 87 3.78 -5.66 12.60
C LEU A 87 3.12 -6.24 13.85
N LEU A 88 1.82 -6.50 13.76
CA LEU A 88 1.07 -7.22 14.78
C LEU A 88 1.23 -8.72 14.55
N GLU A 89 1.63 -9.43 15.59
CA GLU A 89 1.65 -10.88 15.56
C GLU A 89 0.22 -11.42 15.60
N GLU A 90 -0.04 -12.50 14.86
CA GLU A 90 -1.36 -13.12 14.77
C GLU A 90 -1.87 -13.55 16.17
N ASP A 91 -0.96 -13.96 17.04
CA ASP A 91 -1.22 -14.28 18.44
C ASP A 91 -1.66 -13.07 19.26
N GLU A 92 -1.12 -11.87 19.00
CA GLU A 92 -1.55 -10.64 19.66
C GLU A 92 -2.97 -10.24 19.25
N ILE A 93 -3.31 -10.43 17.97
CA ILE A 93 -4.66 -10.20 17.45
C ILE A 93 -5.65 -11.19 18.06
N LEU A 94 -5.32 -12.48 18.09
CA LEU A 94 -6.15 -13.51 18.73
C LEU A 94 -6.36 -13.26 20.22
N LYS A 95 -5.30 -12.81 20.91
CA LYS A 95 -5.36 -12.42 22.32
C LYS A 95 -6.25 -11.18 22.53
N ALA A 96 -6.13 -10.15 21.68
CA ALA A 96 -6.98 -8.97 21.75
C ALA A 96 -8.46 -9.29 21.46
N LEU A 97 -8.74 -10.15 20.47
CA LEU A 97 -10.09 -10.59 20.13
C LEU A 97 -10.71 -11.45 21.24
N SER A 98 -9.94 -12.38 21.82
CA SER A 98 -10.39 -13.20 22.96
C SER A 98 -10.63 -12.36 24.22
N PHE A 99 -9.85 -11.31 24.47
CA PHE A 99 -10.14 -10.38 25.56
C PHE A 99 -11.40 -9.55 25.32
N GLY A 100 -11.70 -9.17 24.08
CA GLY A 100 -12.94 -8.47 23.71
C GLY A 100 -14.18 -9.30 24.01
N SER A 101 -14.20 -10.57 23.59
CA SER A 101 -15.35 -11.47 23.84
C SER A 101 -15.57 -11.80 25.33
N ASN A 102 -14.51 -11.79 26.15
CA ASN A 102 -14.63 -12.01 27.59
C ASN A 102 -15.08 -10.76 28.36
N ALA A 103 -14.92 -9.56 27.81
CA ALA A 103 -15.39 -8.32 28.44
C ALA A 103 -16.91 -8.19 28.35
N ASP A 104 -17.53 -8.57 27.23
CA ASP A 104 -18.97 -8.47 27.01
C ASP A 104 -19.78 -9.42 27.92
N LEU A 105 -19.20 -10.55 28.33
CA LEU A 105 -19.84 -11.51 29.25
C LEU A 105 -19.76 -11.09 30.73
N LYS A 106 -18.83 -10.19 31.09
CA LYS A 106 -18.60 -9.79 32.50
C LYS A 106 -19.49 -8.63 32.96
N TYR A 107 -20.22 -8.00 32.04
CA TYR A 107 -21.20 -6.94 32.32
C TYR A 107 -22.64 -7.34 31.95
N ALA A 108 -22.85 -8.63 31.67
CA ALA A 108 -24.16 -9.19 31.33
C ALA A 108 -24.90 -9.83 32.54
N GLU A 109 -24.39 -9.65 33.76
CA GLU A 109 -25.07 -10.01 35.02
C GLU A 109 -25.30 -8.78 35.91
#